data_AF-A0A2A2YCY1-F1
#
_entry.id   AF-A0A2A2YCY1-F1
#
_cell.length_a   1.000
_cell.length_b   1.000
_cell.length_c   1.000
_cell.angle_alpha   90.00
_cell.angle_beta   90.00
_cell.angle_gamma   90.00
#
_symmetry.space_group_name_H-M   'P 1'
#
loop_
_entity.id
_entity.type
_entity.pdbx_description
1 polymer ?
#
loop_
_entity_poly.entity_id
_entity_poly.type
_entity_poly.pdbx_seq_one_letter_code
_entity_poly.pdbx_strand_id
1 'polypeptide(L)'
;MKKLSILAMTLIALTGMVSADIQAPPGADFTSTRKFSRAVSNILYGIMEIPEGIVRKTDTYGHNAGWSYGAVDGTNRAFRRLGYGFYELLTFTCPTYRGTFKAPYENCGQDGRIEMSPSQGLSEFPPELGFETYFSHARTQTW
;
A
#
# COMPACT_ATOMS: atom_id res chain seq x y z
N MET A 1 59.12 19.06 4.88
CA MET A 1 58.25 18.02 4.29
C MET A 1 57.14 17.56 5.26
N LYS A 2 57.42 17.24 6.53
CA LYS A 2 56.40 16.82 7.53
C LYS A 2 55.13 17.70 7.63
N LYS A 3 55.27 19.03 7.60
CA LYS A 3 54.11 19.96 7.72
C LYS A 3 53.14 19.87 6.54
N LEU A 4 53.66 19.60 5.35
CA LEU A 4 52.87 19.48 4.11
C LEU A 4 52.10 18.14 4.09
N SER A 5 52.72 17.08 4.60
CA SER A 5 52.09 15.78 4.76
C SER A 5 50.92 15.81 5.76
N ILE A 6 51.10 16.53 6.88
CA ILE A 6 50.07 16.70 7.90
C ILE A 6 48.89 17.51 7.33
N LEU A 7 49.17 18.59 6.58
CA LEU A 7 48.14 19.39 5.94
C LEU A 7 47.31 18.56 4.92
N ALA A 8 47.97 17.75 4.10
CA ALA A 8 47.31 16.88 3.13
C ALA A 8 46.41 15.83 3.81
N MET A 9 46.89 15.20 4.89
CA MET A 9 46.07 14.26 5.67
C MET A 9 44.86 14.93 6.33
N THR A 10 45.01 16.14 6.85
CA THR A 10 43.89 16.88 7.45
C THR A 10 42.84 17.26 6.42
N LEU A 11 43.24 17.61 5.19
CA LEU A 11 42.29 17.91 4.12
C LEU A 11 41.48 16.69 3.73
N ILE A 12 42.14 15.53 3.56
CA ILE A 12 41.48 14.26 3.20
C ILE A 12 40.51 13.82 4.30
N ALA A 13 40.88 13.99 5.57
CA ALA A 13 40.01 13.68 6.71
C ALA A 13 38.77 14.59 6.79
N LEU A 14 38.91 15.88 6.44
CA LEU A 14 37.81 16.85 6.46
C LEU A 14 36.88 16.74 5.25
N THR A 15 37.34 16.16 4.13
CA THR A 15 36.53 15.87 2.94
C THR A 15 35.97 14.45 2.92
N GLY A 16 36.08 13.71 4.03
CA GLY A 16 35.49 12.39 4.18
C GLY A 16 33.99 12.44 3.87
N MET A 17 33.56 11.56 2.97
CA MET A 17 32.20 11.49 2.43
C MET A 17 31.17 11.49 3.58
N VAL A 18 30.42 12.58 3.71
CA VAL A 18 29.21 12.61 4.54
C VAL A 18 28.14 11.88 3.74
N SER A 19 28.07 10.56 3.91
CA SER A 19 26.90 9.78 3.54
C SER A 19 25.87 9.97 4.66
N ALA A 20 25.19 11.11 4.66
CA ALA A 20 23.97 11.22 5.43
C ALA A 20 22.90 10.37 4.73
N ASP A 21 22.48 9.28 5.36
CA ASP A 21 21.26 8.57 4.98
C ASP A 21 20.11 9.55 5.18
N ILE A 22 19.71 10.23 4.10
CA ILE A 22 18.49 11.04 4.08
C ILE A 22 17.35 10.05 4.13
N GLN A 23 17.00 9.62 5.34
CA GLN A 23 15.83 8.82 5.56
C GLN A 23 14.64 9.65 5.08
N ALA A 24 14.01 9.19 4.00
CA ALA A 24 12.80 9.81 3.51
C ALA A 24 11.78 9.78 4.67
N PRO A 25 11.11 10.90 4.99
CA PRO A 25 10.09 10.89 6.01
C PRO A 25 9.05 9.82 5.64
N PRO A 26 8.45 9.11 6.61
CA PRO A 26 7.55 7.98 6.34
C PRO A 26 6.31 8.34 5.50
N GLY A 27 6.05 9.64 5.26
CA GLY A 27 5.00 10.13 4.38
C GLY A 27 5.45 10.52 2.97
N ALA A 28 6.74 10.43 2.64
CA ALA A 28 7.31 10.88 1.36
C ALA A 28 6.72 10.17 0.16
N ASP A 29 6.33 8.90 0.34
CA ASP A 29 5.79 8.11 -0.77
C ASP A 29 4.32 8.44 -1.08
N PHE A 30 3.62 9.19 -0.22
CA PHE A 30 2.24 9.61 -0.45
C PHE A 30 2.21 10.90 -1.28
N THR A 31 2.26 10.73 -2.60
CA THR A 31 2.21 11.83 -3.58
C THR A 31 0.86 11.88 -4.30
N SER A 32 0.57 13.01 -4.97
CA SER A 32 -0.61 13.12 -5.85
C SER A 32 -0.60 12.09 -6.97
N THR A 33 0.57 11.77 -7.52
CA THR A 33 0.76 10.74 -8.55
C THR A 33 0.42 9.35 -8.02
N ARG A 34 0.86 9.00 -6.80
CA ARG A 34 0.49 7.71 -6.17
C ARG A 34 -1.00 7.63 -5.90
N LYS A 35 -1.62 8.73 -5.44
CA LYS A 35 -3.09 8.82 -5.26
C LYS A 35 -3.84 8.64 -6.58
N PHE A 36 -3.37 9.26 -7.67
CA PHE A 36 -3.95 9.06 -9.00
C PHE A 36 -3.80 7.60 -9.48
N SER A 37 -2.60 7.02 -9.34
CA SER A 37 -2.36 5.63 -9.69
C SER A 37 -3.28 4.67 -8.93
N ARG A 38 -3.44 4.89 -7.62
CA ARG A 38 -4.36 4.15 -6.77
C ARG A 38 -5.82 4.31 -7.20
N ALA A 39 -6.24 5.51 -7.57
CA ALA A 39 -7.57 5.79 -8.08
C ALA A 39 -7.86 4.98 -9.35
N VAL A 40 -6.96 5.03 -10.34
CA VAL A 40 -7.06 4.28 -11.59
C VAL A 40 -7.06 2.78 -11.31
N SER A 41 -6.18 2.30 -10.43
CA SER A 41 -6.07 0.90 -10.06
C SER A 41 -7.36 0.38 -9.41
N ASN A 42 -7.96 1.14 -8.48
CA ASN A 42 -9.24 0.77 -7.89
C ASN A 42 -10.39 0.71 -8.90
N ILE A 43 -10.40 1.57 -9.91
CA ILE A 43 -11.43 1.56 -10.96
C ILE A 43 -11.27 0.34 -11.88
N LEU A 44 -10.05 0.06 -12.32
CA LEU A 44 -9.78 -1.00 -13.29
C LEU A 44 -9.75 -2.39 -12.65
N TYR A 45 -9.14 -2.51 -11.47
CA TYR A 45 -8.83 -3.79 -10.82
C TYR A 45 -9.59 -4.00 -9.52
N GLY A 46 -10.43 -3.05 -9.08
CA GLY A 46 -11.25 -3.22 -7.87
C GLY A 46 -12.21 -4.41 -7.92
N ILE A 47 -12.60 -4.85 -9.12
CA ILE A 47 -13.43 -6.04 -9.33
C ILE A 47 -12.76 -7.34 -8.87
N MET A 48 -11.43 -7.37 -8.78
CA MET A 48 -10.67 -8.55 -8.35
C MET A 48 -10.95 -8.94 -6.90
N GLU A 49 -11.52 -8.05 -6.08
CA GLU A 49 -11.98 -8.37 -4.73
C GLU A 49 -13.07 -9.46 -4.69
N ILE A 50 -13.84 -9.64 -5.77
CA ILE A 50 -14.91 -10.66 -5.84
C ILE A 50 -14.32 -12.08 -5.91
N PRO A 51 -13.57 -12.46 -6.97
CA PRO A 51 -12.97 -13.78 -7.05
C PRO A 51 -12.02 -14.06 -5.87
N GLU A 52 -11.25 -13.05 -5.45
CA GLU A 52 -10.36 -13.16 -4.29
C GLU A 52 -11.13 -13.40 -2.98
N GLY A 53 -12.26 -12.70 -2.78
CA GLY A 53 -13.14 -12.91 -1.64
C GLY A 53 -13.73 -14.32 -1.59
N ILE A 54 -14.11 -14.88 -2.74
CA ILE A 54 -14.64 -16.25 -2.85
C ILE A 54 -13.57 -17.28 -2.48
N VAL A 55 -12.37 -17.17 -3.06
CA VAL A 55 -11.25 -18.11 -2.80
C VAL A 55 -10.84 -18.04 -1.33
N ARG A 56 -10.56 -16.84 -0.82
CA ARG A 56 -10.13 -16.64 0.57
C ARG A 56 -11.14 -17.20 1.59
N LYS A 57 -12.44 -16.98 1.37
CA LYS A 57 -13.48 -17.52 2.26
C LYS A 57 -13.76 -19.00 2.03
N THR A 58 -13.51 -19.52 0.83
CA THR A 58 -13.53 -20.97 0.57
C THR A 58 -12.45 -21.68 1.38
N ASP A 59 -11.24 -21.13 1.42
CA ASP A 59 -10.13 -21.74 2.14
C ASP A 59 -10.31 -21.68 3.66
N THR A 60 -10.94 -20.62 4.17
CA THR A 60 -11.16 -20.44 5.61
C THR A 60 -12.42 -21.14 6.14
N TYR A 61 -13.52 -21.12 5.38
CA TYR A 61 -14.86 -21.51 5.85
C TYR A 61 -15.53 -22.59 4.98
N GLY A 62 -14.88 -23.05 3.91
CA GLY A 62 -15.42 -24.03 2.97
C GLY A 62 -16.20 -23.41 1.80
N HIS A 63 -16.44 -24.24 0.77
CA HIS A 63 -16.94 -23.80 -0.54
C HIS A 63 -18.30 -23.07 -0.49
N ASN A 64 -19.21 -23.52 0.38
CA ASN A 64 -20.52 -22.89 0.53
C ASN A 64 -20.42 -21.48 1.11
N ALA A 65 -19.53 -21.27 2.08
CA ALA A 65 -19.27 -19.96 2.65
C ALA A 65 -18.49 -19.05 1.68
N GLY A 66 -17.62 -19.63 0.84
CA GLY A 66 -16.97 -18.93 -0.26
C GLY A 66 -17.95 -18.28 -1.23
N TRP A 67 -18.85 -19.08 -1.80
CA TRP A 67 -19.84 -18.59 -2.78
C TRP A 67 -20.97 -17.76 -2.20
N SER A 68 -21.23 -17.84 -0.90
CA SER A 68 -22.22 -17.00 -0.22
C SER A 68 -21.56 -15.78 0.41
N TYR A 69 -20.95 -15.95 1.58
CA TYR A 69 -20.32 -14.89 2.33
C TYR A 69 -19.15 -14.25 1.57
N GLY A 70 -18.27 -15.05 0.95
CA GLY A 70 -17.13 -14.53 0.19
C GLY A 70 -17.52 -13.72 -1.05
N ALA A 71 -18.53 -14.17 -1.80
CA ALA A 71 -19.04 -13.43 -2.95
C ALA A 71 -19.67 -12.09 -2.54
N VAL A 72 -20.48 -12.08 -1.46
CA VAL A 72 -21.13 -10.85 -0.97
C VAL A 72 -20.11 -9.87 -0.40
N ASP A 73 -19.18 -10.35 0.44
CA ASP A 73 -18.13 -9.53 1.04
C ASP A 73 -17.17 -8.96 -0.04
N GLY A 74 -16.74 -9.80 -0.99
CA GLY A 74 -15.91 -9.39 -2.13
C GLY A 74 -16.60 -8.36 -3.02
N THR A 75 -17.91 -8.51 -3.24
CA THR A 75 -18.71 -7.53 -4.00
C THR A 75 -18.83 -6.20 -3.26
N ASN A 76 -19.07 -6.21 -1.95
CA ASN A 76 -19.10 -5.00 -1.13
C ASN A 76 -17.76 -4.24 -1.21
N ARG A 77 -16.65 -4.98 -1.10
CA ARG A 77 -15.29 -4.44 -1.24
C ARG A 77 -15.02 -3.84 -2.61
N ALA A 78 -15.44 -4.53 -3.68
CA ALA A 78 -15.32 -4.02 -5.04
C ALA A 78 -16.05 -2.69 -5.23
N PHE A 79 -17.28 -2.57 -4.71
CA PHE A 79 -18.02 -1.29 -4.75
C PHE A 79 -17.35 -0.19 -3.92
N ARG A 80 -16.83 -0.50 -2.73
CA ARG A 80 -16.06 0.46 -1.92
C ARG A 80 -14.83 0.96 -2.67
N ARG A 81 -14.07 0.05 -3.31
CA ARG A 81 -12.91 0.40 -4.15
C ARG A 81 -13.32 1.28 -5.31
N LEU A 82 -14.38 0.93 -6.05
CA LEU A 82 -14.89 1.76 -7.14
C LEU A 82 -15.26 3.18 -6.66
N GLY A 83 -15.99 3.27 -5.55
CA GLY A 83 -16.36 4.56 -4.95
C GLY A 83 -15.14 5.40 -4.56
N TYR A 84 -14.16 4.80 -3.88
CA TYR A 84 -12.90 5.48 -3.56
C TYR A 84 -12.07 5.79 -4.80
N GLY A 85 -12.11 4.96 -5.83
CA GLY A 85 -11.46 5.16 -7.11
C GLY A 85 -11.94 6.44 -7.77
N PHE A 86 -13.25 6.62 -7.92
CA PHE A 86 -13.81 7.87 -8.46
C PHE A 86 -13.56 9.09 -7.54
N TYR A 87 -13.69 8.92 -6.23
CA TYR A 87 -13.40 10.00 -5.27
C TYR A 87 -11.94 10.46 -5.35
N GLU A 88 -10.98 9.54 -5.36
CA GLU A 88 -9.56 9.86 -5.46
C GLU A 88 -9.19 10.35 -6.85
N LEU A 89 -9.85 9.88 -7.92
CA LEU A 89 -9.65 10.36 -9.29
C LEU A 89 -10.04 11.83 -9.45
N LEU A 90 -11.12 12.26 -8.80
CA LEU A 90 -11.56 13.66 -8.83
C LEU A 90 -10.74 14.56 -7.90
N THR A 91 -10.19 13.99 -6.83
CA THR A 91 -9.49 14.76 -5.78
C THR A 91 -7.98 14.55 -5.75
N PHE A 92 -7.39 13.94 -6.78
CA PHE A 92 -5.99 13.48 -6.77
C PHE A 92 -4.97 14.61 -6.53
N THR A 93 -5.29 15.83 -6.94
CA THR A 93 -4.45 17.02 -6.74
C THR A 93 -4.50 17.57 -5.32
N CYS A 94 -5.53 17.20 -4.54
CA CYS A 94 -5.75 17.71 -3.19
C CYS A 94 -5.45 16.64 -2.11
N PRO A 95 -4.80 17.04 -1.01
CA PRO A 95 -4.55 16.16 0.13
C PRO A 95 -5.84 16.03 0.98
N THR A 96 -6.75 15.17 0.53
CA THR A 96 -8.11 15.10 1.09
C THR A 96 -8.24 14.30 2.39
N TYR A 97 -7.25 13.47 2.73
CA TYR A 97 -7.33 12.60 3.88
C TYR A 97 -6.29 13.00 4.94
N ARG A 98 -6.78 13.57 6.05
CA ARG A 98 -5.96 14.11 7.16
C ARG A 98 -4.86 15.09 6.69
N GLY A 99 -5.13 15.86 5.63
CA GLY A 99 -4.13 16.76 5.04
C GLY A 99 -2.98 16.04 4.33
N THR A 100 -3.16 14.77 3.95
CA THR A 100 -2.17 13.95 3.23
C THR A 100 -2.79 13.28 1.99
N PHE A 101 -1.93 12.67 1.17
CA PHE A 101 -2.34 11.80 0.04
C PHE A 101 -2.49 10.32 0.44
N LYS A 102 -2.52 10.02 1.74
CA LYS A 102 -2.72 8.66 2.25
C LYS A 102 -4.13 8.16 1.93
N ALA A 103 -4.27 6.86 1.69
CA ALA A 103 -5.55 6.25 1.37
C ALA A 103 -6.54 6.33 2.56
N PRO A 104 -7.82 6.72 2.33
CA PRO A 104 -8.83 6.85 3.37
C PRO A 104 -9.50 5.51 3.75
N TYR A 105 -8.79 4.38 3.66
CA TYR A 105 -9.40 3.04 3.75
C TYR A 105 -9.57 2.53 5.18
N GLU A 106 -9.76 3.41 6.14
CA GLU A 106 -9.93 3.00 7.54
C GLU A 106 -11.26 2.27 7.75
N ASN A 107 -11.21 1.19 8.54
CA ASN A 107 -12.39 0.70 9.21
C ASN A 107 -12.54 1.46 10.53
N CYS A 108 -13.77 1.76 10.93
CA CYS A 108 -14.04 2.31 12.25
C CYS A 108 -13.43 1.39 13.34
N GLY A 109 -12.50 1.92 14.13
CA GLY A 109 -11.90 1.21 15.27
C GLY A 109 -10.59 0.46 15.00
N GLN A 110 -9.99 0.56 13.80
CA GLN A 110 -8.65 0.02 13.52
C GLN A 110 -7.61 1.12 13.31
N ASP A 111 -6.46 0.96 13.97
CA ASP A 111 -5.24 1.71 13.65
C ASP A 111 -4.87 1.44 12.18
N GLY A 112 -4.44 2.47 11.45
CA GLY A 112 -4.33 2.53 9.98
C GLY A 112 -3.28 1.62 9.34
N ARG A 113 -3.11 0.40 9.87
CA ARG A 113 -2.25 -0.71 9.43
C ARG A 113 -3.05 -1.81 8.75
N ILE A 114 -4.08 -1.42 7.98
CA ILE A 114 -4.95 -2.34 7.24
C ILE A 114 -4.16 -3.15 6.19
N GLU A 115 -2.97 -2.67 5.82
CA GLU A 115 -1.94 -3.39 5.06
C GLU A 115 -1.54 -4.74 5.70
N MET A 116 -1.66 -4.87 7.04
CA MET A 116 -1.30 -6.09 7.76
C MET A 116 -2.43 -7.11 7.86
N SER A 117 -3.67 -6.72 7.57
CA SER A 117 -4.82 -7.63 7.58
C SER A 117 -5.80 -7.30 6.45
N PRO A 118 -5.53 -7.79 5.22
CA PRO A 118 -6.45 -7.68 4.09
C PRO A 118 -7.80 -8.35 4.36
N SER A 119 -7.94 -9.18 5.41
CA SER A 119 -9.22 -9.77 5.81
C SER A 119 -10.12 -8.78 6.54
N GLN A 120 -9.55 -7.74 7.16
CA GLN A 120 -10.33 -6.77 7.93
C GLN A 120 -10.60 -5.48 7.15
N GLY A 121 -9.72 -5.00 6.26
CA GLY A 121 -9.97 -3.80 5.43
C GLY A 121 -9.39 -3.85 4.01
N LEU A 122 -9.42 -2.71 3.30
CA LEU A 122 -8.90 -2.61 1.93
C LEU A 122 -7.40 -2.27 1.95
N SER A 123 -6.61 -3.07 1.26
CA SER A 123 -5.21 -2.74 0.91
C SER A 123 -5.16 -1.49 0.03
N GLU A 124 -4.01 -0.80 0.01
CA GLU A 124 -3.81 0.40 -0.80
C GLU A 124 -4.15 0.15 -2.28
N PHE A 125 -3.63 -0.94 -2.85
CA PHE A 125 -3.95 -1.38 -4.20
C PHE A 125 -4.86 -2.62 -4.17
N PRO A 126 -5.70 -2.84 -5.19
CA PRO A 126 -6.51 -4.05 -5.32
C PRO A 126 -5.66 -5.32 -5.30
N PRO A 127 -6.23 -6.46 -4.86
CA PRO A 127 -5.53 -7.73 -4.83
C PRO A 127 -5.18 -8.22 -6.24
N GLU A 128 -4.03 -8.89 -6.35
CA GLU A 128 -3.63 -9.59 -7.56
C GLU A 128 -4.12 -11.04 -7.50
N LEU A 129 -4.61 -11.59 -8.61
CA LEU A 129 -5.09 -12.97 -8.63
C LEU A 129 -3.92 -13.94 -8.66
N GLY A 130 -3.80 -14.76 -7.61
CA GLY A 130 -2.83 -15.85 -7.51
C GLY A 130 -1.52 -15.40 -6.88
N PHE A 131 -0.64 -14.78 -7.65
CA PHE A 131 0.72 -14.44 -7.20
C PHE A 131 0.84 -12.93 -6.93
N GLU A 132 0.72 -12.55 -5.66
CA GLU A 132 0.87 -11.17 -5.22
C GLU A 132 2.35 -10.76 -5.27
N THR A 133 2.72 -10.01 -6.29
CA THR A 133 4.10 -9.61 -6.58
C THR A 133 4.64 -8.52 -5.67
N TYR A 134 3.74 -7.85 -4.93
CA TYR A 134 4.06 -6.70 -4.10
C TYR A 134 4.53 -7.06 -2.68
N PHE A 135 4.48 -8.34 -2.30
CA PHE A 135 5.05 -8.83 -1.05
C PHE A 135 6.45 -9.39 -1.29
N SER A 136 7.44 -8.97 -0.49
CA SER A 136 8.82 -9.47 -0.57
C SER A 136 9.01 -10.86 0.06
N HIS A 137 7.95 -11.45 0.61
CA HIS A 137 7.95 -12.74 1.30
C HIS A 137 6.82 -13.62 0.76
N ALA A 138 7.07 -14.93 0.69
CA ALA A 138 6.05 -15.90 0.34
C ALA A 138 4.94 -15.87 1.41
N ARG A 139 3.72 -15.52 0.98
CA ARG A 139 2.52 -15.67 1.79
C ARG A 139 1.74 -16.84 1.20
N THR A 140 1.73 -17.97 1.90
CA THR A 140 0.62 -18.89 1.72
C THR A 140 -0.58 -18.21 2.38
N GLN A 141 -1.71 -18.07 1.67
CA GLN A 141 -2.97 -17.75 2.34
C GLN A 141 -3.40 -18.97 3.16
N THR A 142 -2.75 -19.17 4.30
CA THR A 142 -3.19 -20.13 5.30
C THR A 142 -3.61 -19.32 6.50
N TRP A 143 -4.92 -19.29 6.74
CA TRP A 143 -5.49 -18.97 8.04
C TRP A 143 -5.48 -20.22 8.92
#